data_AF-A0A7D5MQ25-F1
#
_entry.id   AF-A0A7D5MQ25-F1
#
_cell.length_a   1.000
_cell.length_b   1.000
_cell.length_c   1.000
_cell.angle_alpha   90.00
_cell.angle_beta   90.00
_cell.angle_gamma   90.00
#
_symmetry.space_group_name_H-M   'P 1'
#
loop_
_entity.id
_entity.type
_entity.pdbx_description
1 polymer ?
#
loop_
_entity_poly.entity_id
_entity_poly.type
_entity_poly.pdbx_seq_one_letter_code
_entity_poly.pdbx_strand_id
1 'polypeptide(L)'
;MWLSLGLAEKMASHYDKALQAFAMASILDPISPFPHIQSSECYLMLMDKTHAKETLEYALKMLSENPHANFEREEIRIKNLLSEKFAK
;
A
#
# COMPACT_ATOMS: atom_id res chain seq x y z
N MET A 1 -6.05 -1.84 16.66
CA MET A 1 -6.15 -1.16 15.35
C MET A 1 -5.50 -2.05 14.29
N TRP A 2 -6.22 -2.37 13.21
CA TRP A 2 -5.74 -3.29 12.16
C TRP A 2 -4.48 -2.80 11.45
N LEU A 3 -4.35 -1.48 11.26
CA LEU A 3 -3.16 -0.90 10.66
C LEU A 3 -1.89 -1.18 11.49
N SER A 4 -1.96 -0.96 12.81
CA SER A 4 -0.83 -1.23 13.72
C SER A 4 -0.48 -2.72 13.76
N LEU A 5 -1.49 -3.60 13.67
CA LEU A 5 -1.26 -5.04 13.57
C LEU A 5 -0.53 -5.39 12.27
N GLY A 6 -0.96 -4.84 11.13
CA GLY A 6 -0.30 -5.06 9.84
C GLY A 6 1.15 -4.58 9.84
N LEU A 7 1.43 -3.43 10.44
CA LEU A 7 2.81 -2.94 10.61
C LEU A 7 3.65 -3.87 11.48
N ALA A 8 3.10 -4.37 12.59
CA ALA A 8 3.80 -5.30 13.48
C ALA A 8 4.12 -6.64 12.78
N GLU A 9 3.15 -7.22 12.07
CA GLU A 9 3.35 -8.46 11.30
C GLU A 9 4.35 -8.25 10.15
N LYS A 10 4.32 -7.10 9.49
CA LYS A 10 5.31 -6.73 8.46
C LYS A 10 6.72 -6.66 9.03
N MET A 11 6.89 -6.06 10.20
CA MET A 11 8.19 -5.97 10.90
C MET A 11 8.67 -7.36 11.37
N ALA A 12 7.75 -8.27 11.68
CA ALA A 12 8.05 -9.66 11.97
C ALA A 12 8.24 -10.53 10.71
N SER A 13 8.27 -9.93 9.51
CA SER A 13 8.37 -10.63 8.22
C SER A 13 7.24 -11.62 7.93
N HIS A 14 6.11 -11.54 8.64
CA HIS A 14 4.90 -12.32 8.34
C HIS A 14 4.04 -11.61 7.29
N TYR A 15 4.56 -11.48 6.07
CA TYR A 15 3.94 -10.66 5.02
C TYR A 15 2.49 -11.07 4.69
N ASP A 16 2.16 -12.37 4.71
CA ASP A 16 0.78 -12.84 4.46
C ASP A 16 -0.20 -12.35 5.54
N LYS A 17 0.22 -12.37 6.81
CA LYS A 17 -0.59 -11.85 7.92
C LYS A 17 -0.69 -10.33 7.87
N ALA A 18 0.40 -9.67 7.48
CA ALA A 18 0.42 -8.22 7.29
C ALA A 18 -0.60 -7.80 6.22
N LEU A 19 -0.65 -8.52 5.08
CA LEU A 19 -1.62 -8.29 4.02
C LEU A 19 -3.08 -8.47 4.50
N GLN A 20 -3.37 -9.51 5.29
CA GLN A 20 -4.71 -9.69 5.87
C GLN A 20 -5.10 -8.51 6.78
N ALA A 21 -4.17 -8.05 7.62
CA ALA A 21 -4.42 -6.91 8.51
C ALA A 21 -4.57 -5.59 7.73
N PHE A 22 -3.79 -5.37 6.67
CA PHE A 22 -3.93 -4.20 5.82
C PHE A 22 -5.24 -4.21 5.01
N ALA A 23 -5.70 -5.37 4.55
CA ALA A 23 -7.00 -5.51 3.91
C ALA A 23 -8.14 -5.11 4.86
N MET A 24 -8.07 -5.51 6.14
CA MET A 24 -9.03 -5.05 7.14
C MET A 24 -8.91 -3.54 7.41
N ALA A 25 -7.69 -2.99 7.39
CA ALA A 25 -7.47 -1.56 7.56
C ALA A 25 -8.06 -0.74 6.40
N SER A 26 -7.92 -1.17 5.15
CA SER A 26 -8.51 -0.50 3.99
C SER A 26 -10.04 -0.56 3.97
N ILE A 27 -10.65 -1.59 4.56
CA ILE A 27 -12.11 -1.66 4.71
C ILE A 27 -12.61 -0.61 5.72
N LEU A 28 -11.85 -0.39 6.80
CA LEU A 28 -12.23 0.54 7.87
C LEU A 28 -11.97 2.01 7.52
N ASP A 29 -10.94 2.27 6.72
CA ASP A 29 -10.61 3.59 6.21
C ASP A 29 -10.38 3.51 4.69
N PRO A 30 -11.47 3.53 3.89
CA PRO A 30 -11.40 3.34 2.45
C PRO A 30 -10.84 4.56 1.71
N ILE A 31 -10.62 5.68 2.39
CA ILE A 31 -10.10 6.91 1.79
C ILE A 31 -8.57 6.94 1.93
N SER A 32 -8.02 6.26 2.93
CA SER A 32 -6.59 6.24 3.17
C SER A 32 -5.84 5.36 2.17
N PRO A 33 -4.83 5.91 1.44
CA PRO A 33 -3.97 5.11 0.57
C PRO A 33 -2.96 4.26 1.38
N PHE A 34 -2.81 4.54 2.68
CA PHE A 34 -1.69 4.02 3.48
C PHE A 34 -1.69 2.49 3.57
N PRO A 35 -2.81 1.79 3.84
CA PRO A 35 -2.82 0.32 3.84
C PRO A 35 -2.42 -0.28 2.49
N HIS A 36 -2.77 0.36 1.37
CA HIS A 36 -2.39 -0.10 0.04
C HIS A 36 -0.88 0.08 -0.21
N ILE A 37 -0.31 1.23 0.17
CA ILE A 37 1.15 1.44 0.10
C ILE A 37 1.88 0.37 0.92
N GLN A 38 1.45 0.11 2.16
CA GLN A 38 2.06 -0.92 3.00
C GLN A 38 1.89 -2.34 2.43
N SER A 39 0.73 -2.64 1.83
CA SER A 39 0.48 -3.92 1.17
C SER A 39 1.40 -4.13 -0.03
N SER A 40 1.64 -3.09 -0.83
CA SER A 40 2.56 -3.16 -1.97
C SER A 40 4.00 -3.51 -1.55
N GLU A 41 4.47 -2.97 -0.42
CA GLU A 41 5.77 -3.32 0.14
C GLU A 41 5.81 -4.80 0.57
N CYS A 42 4.72 -5.32 1.15
CA CYS A 42 4.62 -6.73 1.50
C CYS A 42 4.64 -7.63 0.26
N TYR A 43 3.91 -7.28 -0.79
CA TYR A 43 3.96 -8.00 -2.07
C TYR A 43 5.37 -7.99 -2.69
N LEU A 44 6.10 -6.86 -2.61
CA LEU A 44 7.50 -6.82 -3.03
C LEU A 44 8.38 -7.78 -2.23
N MET A 45 8.19 -7.87 -0.91
CA MET A 45 8.93 -8.81 -0.06
C MET A 45 8.57 -10.28 -0.36
N LEU A 46 7.36 -10.54 -0.83
CA LEU A 46 6.92 -11.85 -1.32
C LEU A 46 7.36 -12.14 -2.78
N MET A 47 8.16 -11.26 -3.38
CA MET A 47 8.55 -11.30 -4.80
C MET A 47 7.38 -11.22 -5.79
N ASP A 48 6.20 -10.84 -5.32
CA ASP A 48 5.00 -10.66 -6.13
C ASP A 48 4.94 -9.24 -6.70
N LYS A 49 5.77 -9.01 -7.72
CA LYS A 49 5.86 -7.70 -8.38
C LYS A 49 4.56 -7.29 -9.06
N THR A 50 3.76 -8.25 -9.54
CA THR A 50 2.51 -7.98 -10.24
C THR A 50 1.51 -7.34 -9.29
N HIS A 51 1.20 -8.01 -8.17
CA HIS A 51 0.25 -7.48 -7.20
C HIS A 51 0.78 -6.22 -6.50
N ALA A 52 2.09 -6.11 -6.28
CA ALA A 52 2.68 -4.89 -5.74
C ALA A 52 2.41 -3.67 -6.63
N LYS A 53 2.62 -3.82 -7.94
CA LYS A 53 2.40 -2.74 -8.90
C LYS A 53 0.92 -2.38 -9.01
N GLU A 54 0.05 -3.37 -9.16
CA GLU A 54 -1.40 -3.15 -9.25
C GLU A 54 -1.94 -2.44 -8.00
N THR A 55 -1.44 -2.81 -6.82
CA THR A 55 -1.84 -2.17 -5.56
C THR A 55 -1.42 -0.70 -5.50
N LEU A 56 -0.22 -0.36 -5.99
CA LEU A 56 0.26 1.02 -6.05
C LEU A 56 -0.52 1.86 -7.09
N GLU A 57 -0.81 1.29 -8.25
CA GLU A 57 -1.62 1.94 -9.29
C GLU A 57 -3.05 2.20 -8.79
N TYR A 58 -3.62 1.23 -8.06
CA TYR A 58 -4.92 1.39 -7.42
C TYR A 58 -4.90 2.52 -6.37
N ALA A 59 -3.89 2.54 -5.49
CA ALA A 59 -3.73 3.61 -4.51
C ALA A 59 -3.60 5.00 -5.16
N LEU A 60 -2.86 5.10 -6.28
CA LEU A 60 -2.72 6.35 -7.02
C LEU A 60 -4.06 6.80 -7.63
N LYS A 61 -4.83 5.86 -8.17
CA LYS A 61 -6.17 6.13 -8.71
C LYS A 61 -7.11 6.63 -7.61
N MET A 62 -7.11 5.99 -6.43
CA MET A 62 -7.90 6.44 -5.28
C MET A 62 -7.59 7.88 -4.88
N LEU A 63 -6.31 8.28 -4.90
CA LEU A 63 -5.91 9.64 -4.60
C LEU A 63 -6.41 10.64 -5.64
N SER A 64 -6.33 10.29 -6.92
CA SER A 64 -6.83 11.15 -8.00
C SER A 64 -8.35 11.36 -7.96
N GLU A 65 -9.10 10.37 -7.46
CA GLU A 65 -10.56 10.43 -7.27
C GLU A 65 -10.95 11.19 -5.99
N ASN A 66 -10.00 11.41 -5.06
CA ASN A 66 -10.21 12.12 -3.80
C ASN A 66 -9.25 13.31 -3.62
N PRO A 67 -9.26 14.31 -4.52
CA PRO A 67 -8.27 15.39 -4.54
C PRO A 67 -8.36 16.36 -3.35
N HIS A 68 -9.44 16.30 -2.56
CA HIS A 68 -9.59 17.08 -1.33
C HIS A 68 -8.90 16.45 -0.12
N ALA A 69 -8.40 15.22 -0.24
CA ALA A 69 -7.67 14.54 0.80
C ALA A 69 -6.19 14.96 0.77
N ASN A 70 -5.64 15.34 1.92
CA ASN A 70 -4.28 15.87 2.05
C ASN A 70 -3.21 14.76 2.01
N PHE A 71 -3.06 14.11 0.85
CA PHE A 71 -2.18 12.94 0.62
C PHE A 71 -1.08 13.20 -0.43
N GLU A 72 -0.68 14.46 -0.63
CA GLU A 72 0.36 14.81 -1.62
C GLU A 72 1.68 14.04 -1.39
N ARG A 73 2.03 13.81 -0.12
CA ARG A 73 3.24 13.05 0.25
C ARG A 73 3.15 11.60 -0.18
N GLU A 74 2.01 10.97 0.06
CA GLU A 74 1.71 9.59 -0.33
C GLU A 74 1.68 9.45 -1.85
N GLU A 75 1.12 10.42 -2.57
CA GLU A 75 1.09 10.44 -4.03
C GLU A 75 2.51 10.47 -4.63
N ILE A 76 3.37 11.37 -4.13
CA ILE A 76 4.79 11.45 -4.54
C ILE A 76 5.50 10.14 -4.23
N ARG A 77 5.27 9.56 -3.04
CA ARG A 77 5.85 8.27 -2.65
C ARG A 77 5.45 7.14 -3.60
N ILE A 78 4.17 7.04 -3.95
CA ILE A 78 3.67 6.01 -4.87
C ILE A 78 4.33 6.15 -6.23
N LYS A 79 4.40 7.37 -6.79
CA LYS A 79 5.05 7.66 -8.07
C LYS A 79 6.53 7.26 -8.07
N ASN A 80 7.26 7.55 -6.99
CA ASN A 80 8.66 7.15 -6.85
C ASN A 80 8.81 5.62 -6.75
N LEU A 81 7.95 4.93 -5.98
CA LEU A 81 7.99 3.47 -5.89
C LEU A 81 7.72 2.81 -7.24
N LEU A 82 6.76 3.35 -8.01
CA LEU A 82 6.43 2.87 -9.35
C LEU A 82 7.61 3.05 -10.32
N SER A 83 8.28 4.19 -10.30
CA SER A 83 9.43 4.44 -11.18
C SER A 83 10.68 3.65 -10.77
N GLU A 84 11.00 3.54 -9.48
CA GLU A 84 12.21 2.86 -9.01
C GLU A 84 12.14 1.33 -9.11
N LYS A 85 10.97 0.74 -8.81
CA LYS A 85 10.84 -0.73 -8.67
C LYS A 85 10.31 -1.42 -9.93
N PHE A 86 9.69 -0.66 -10.84
CA PHE A 86 8.99 -1.22 -12.01
C PHE A 86 9.32 -0.50 -13.33
N ALA A 87 10.31 0.39 -13.37
CA ALA A 87 10.88 0.85 -14.64
C ALA A 87 11.54 -0.32 -15.40
N LYS A 88 11.43 -0.25 -16.73
CA LYS A 88 11.86 -1.27 -17.70
C LYS A 88 13.34 -1.62 -17.60
#